data_AF-A0A7G9RAJ0-F1
#
_entry.id   AF-A0A7G9RAJ0-F1
#
_cell.length_a   1.000
_cell.length_b   1.000
_cell.length_c   1.000
_cell.angle_alpha   90.00
_cell.angle_beta   90.00
_cell.angle_gamma   90.00
#
_symmetry.space_group_name_H-M   'P 1'
#
loop_
_entity.id
_entity.type
_entity.pdbx_description
1 polymer ?
#
loop_
_entity_poly.entity_id
_entity_poly.type
_entity_poly.pdbx_seq_one_letter_code
_entity_poly.pdbx_strand_id
1 'polypeptide(L)' 'MSQTPAEPPVVTGHADVDAVLVSLEDLADRPVAEHVAVFESAHERLRAALTDVSDPNV' A
#
# COMPACT_ATOMS: atom_id res chain seq x y z
N MET A 1 24.94 -10.82 -9.30
CA MET A 1 23.85 -10.10 -8.62
C MET A 1 23.92 -8.65 -9.02
N SER A 2 23.24 -8.27 -10.12
CA SER A 2 23.02 -6.85 -10.40
C SER A 2 21.86 -6.43 -9.53
N GLN A 3 22.13 -5.73 -8.42
CA GLN A 3 21.08 -5.06 -7.69
C GLN A 3 20.62 -3.90 -8.59
N THR A 4 19.41 -4.01 -9.14
CA THR A 4 18.74 -2.86 -9.78
C THR A 4 18.75 -1.72 -8.75
N PRO A 5 19.10 -0.48 -9.12
CA PRO A 5 19.03 0.65 -8.21
C PRO A 5 17.66 0.65 -7.53
N ALA A 6 17.63 0.76 -6.19
CA ALA A 6 16.38 0.84 -5.46
C ALA A 6 15.58 2.04 -6.00
N GLU A 7 14.43 1.76 -6.59
CA GLU A 7 13.55 2.79 -7.12
C GLU A 7 13.08 3.67 -5.96
N PRO A 8 12.94 4.99 -6.16
CA PRO A 8 12.47 5.88 -5.11
C PRO A 8 11.05 5.47 -4.69
N PRO A 9 10.70 5.59 -3.39
CA PRO A 9 9.39 5.21 -2.88
C PRO A 9 8.30 6.04 -3.57
N VAL A 10 7.20 5.37 -3.92
CA VAL A 10 6.05 6.02 -4.56
C VAL A 10 5.26 6.77 -3.49
N VAL A 11 5.13 8.09 -3.67
CA VAL A 11 4.34 8.96 -2.78
C VAL A 11 3.20 9.56 -3.58
N THR A 12 1.97 9.30 -3.14
CA THR A 12 0.73 9.73 -3.79
C THR A 12 0.21 11.05 -3.21
N GLY A 13 0.67 11.42 -2.01
CA GLY A 13 0.23 12.61 -1.29
C GLY A 13 -1.08 12.41 -0.52
N HIS A 14 -1.64 11.20 -0.54
CA HIS A 14 -2.78 10.81 0.27
C HIS A 14 -2.30 9.89 1.40
N ALA A 15 -2.38 10.35 2.64
CA ALA A 15 -1.74 9.71 3.79
C ALA A 15 -2.14 8.23 3.97
N ASP A 16 -3.42 7.89 3.79
CA ASP A 16 -3.90 6.50 3.88
C ASP A 16 -3.37 5.61 2.74
N VAL A 17 -3.24 6.15 1.53
CA VAL A 17 -2.69 5.42 0.38
C VAL A 17 -1.19 5.21 0.59
N ASP A 18 -0.47 6.23 1.03
CA ASP A 18 0.96 6.15 1.31
C ASP A 18 1.26 5.13 2.43
N ALA A 19 0.43 5.07 3.47
CA ALA A 19 0.56 4.07 4.53
C ALA A 19 0.31 2.64 4.03
N VAL A 20 -0.61 2.45 3.08
CA VAL A 20 -0.82 1.15 2.44
C VAL A 20 0.40 0.75 1.61
N LEU A 21 0.99 1.67 0.83
CA LEU A 21 2.18 1.40 0.03
C LEU A 21 3.36 0.96 0.89
N VAL A 22 3.63 1.63 2.01
CA VAL A 22 4.66 1.23 2.97
C VAL A 22 4.42 -0.18 3.50
N SER A 23 3.16 -0.53 3.79
CA SER A 23 2.82 -1.89 4.25
C SER A 23 3.05 -2.98 3.18
N LEU A 24 3.03 -2.62 1.90
CA LEU A 24 3.30 -3.54 0.78
C LEU A 24 4.81 -3.66 0.52
N GLU A 25 5.59 -2.60 0.74
CA GLU A 25 7.06 -2.64 0.64
C GLU A 25 7.67 -3.60 1.68
N ASP A 26 7.15 -3.60 2.91
CA ASP A 26 7.59 -4.50 3.99
C ASP A 26 7.31 -5.99 3.72
N LEU A 27 6.43 -6.29 2.76
CA LEU A 27 5.99 -7.65 2.46
C LEU A 27 7.12 -8.54 1.92
N ALA A 28 8.13 -7.94 1.29
CA ALA A 28 9.28 -8.65 0.74
C ALA A 28 10.08 -9.39 1.82
N ASP A 29 10.09 -8.87 3.05
CA ASP A 29 10.80 -9.43 4.19
C ASP A 29 9.92 -10.38 5.04
N ARG A 30 8.65 -10.57 4.67
CA ARG A 30 7.67 -11.37 5.42
C ARG A 30 7.43 -12.76 4.82
N PRO A 31 7.05 -13.76 5.64
CA PRO A 31 6.62 -15.07 5.15
C PRO A 31 5.44 -14.97 4.19
N VAL A 32 5.48 -15.72 3.09
CA VAL A 32 4.42 -15.73 2.05
C VAL A 32 3.04 -16.08 2.62
N ALA A 33 2.97 -16.91 3.66
CA ALA A 33 1.72 -17.25 4.34
C ALA A 33 1.01 -16.02 4.95
N GLU A 34 1.74 -14.96 5.26
CA GLU A 34 1.20 -13.71 5.81
C GLU A 34 0.77 -12.73 4.71
N HIS A 35 1.23 -12.93 3.47
CA HIS A 35 1.02 -11.96 2.39
C HIS A 35 -0.46 -11.72 2.11
N VAL A 36 -1.28 -12.78 2.14
CA VAL A 36 -2.71 -12.71 1.88
C VAL A 36 -3.41 -11.75 2.86
N ALA A 37 -3.15 -11.89 4.16
CA ALA A 37 -3.77 -11.04 5.17
C ALA A 37 -3.38 -9.55 5.01
N VAL A 38 -2.13 -9.29 4.59
CA VAL A 38 -1.66 -7.93 4.30
C VAL A 38 -2.34 -7.37 3.07
N PHE A 39 -2.42 -8.15 1.99
CA PHE A 39 -3.08 -7.73 0.76
C PHE A 39 -4.57 -7.46 0.98
N GLU A 40 -5.27 -8.29 1.75
CA GLU A 40 -6.68 -8.07 2.10
C GLU A 40 -6.85 -6.75 2.88
N SER A 41 -6.02 -6.52 3.91
CA SER A 41 -6.09 -5.27 4.66
C SER A 41 -5.71 -4.05 3.81
N ALA A 42 -4.75 -4.18 2.90
CA ALA A 42 -4.37 -3.11 1.97
C ALA A 42 -5.53 -2.78 1.01
N HIS A 43 -6.20 -3.80 0.49
CA HIS A 43 -7.34 -3.63 -0.42
C HIS A 43 -8.50 -2.90 0.27
N GLU A 44 -8.84 -3.28 1.50
CA GLU A 44 -9.91 -2.63 2.27
C GLU A 44 -9.60 -1.16 2.55
N ARG A 45 -8.37 -0.85 3.00
CA ARG A 45 -7.95 0.54 3.28
C ARG A 45 -7.95 1.38 2.01
N LEU A 46 -7.44 0.84 0.90
CA LEU A 46 -7.41 1.56 -0.37
C LEU A 46 -8.84 1.82 -0.87
N ARG A 47 -9.75 0.84 -0.74
CA ARG A 47 -11.17 1.02 -1.08
C ARG A 47 -11.79 2.14 -0.25
N ALA A 48 -11.54 2.19 1.04
CA ALA A 48 -12.06 3.23 1.93
C ALA A 48 -11.53 4.62 1.53
N ALA A 49 -10.21 4.76 1.37
CA ALA A 49 -9.56 6.01 0.97
C ALA A 49 -10.06 6.54 -0.38
N LEU A 50 -10.25 5.65 -1.36
CA LEU A 50 -10.75 6.04 -2.69
C LEU A 50 -12.25 6.36 -2.70
N THR A 51 -13.02 5.79 -1.76
CA THR A 51 -14.44 6.12 -1.60
C THR A 51 -14.59 7.52 -1.01
N ASP A 52 -13.82 7.86 0.03
CA ASP A 52 -13.76 9.19 0.64
C ASP A 52 -13.43 10.28 -0.42
N VAL A 53 -12.43 10.04 -1.26
CA VAL A 53 -12.06 10.96 -2.35
C VAL A 53 -13.16 11.12 -3.42
N SER A 54 -14.00 10.11 -3.60
CA SER A 54 -15.06 10.11 -4.62
C SER A 54 -16.36 10.80 -4.15
N ASP A 55 -16.55 10.98 -2.84
CA ASP A 55 -17.71 11.64 -2.24
C ASP A 55 -17.36 13.08 -1.81
N PRO A 56 -17.60 14.12 -2.65
CA PRO A 56 -17.31 15.50 -2.28
C PRO A 56 -18.29 16.11 -1.24
N ASN A 57 -19.14 15.30 -0.59
CA ASN A 57 -20.25 15.79 0.26
C ASN A 57 -20.61 14.86 1.44
N VAL A 58 -19.65 14.10 1.96
CA VAL A 58 -19.70 13.54 3.33
C VAL A 58 -18.91 14.44 4.27
#